data_AF-A0A377K153-F1
#
_entry.id   AF-A0A377K153-F1
#
_cell.length_a   1.000
_cell.length_b   1.000
_cell.length_c   1.000
_cell.angle_alpha   90.00
_cell.angle_beta   90.00
_cell.angle_gamma   90.00
#
_symmetry.space_group_name_H-M   'P 1'
#
loop_
_entity.id
_entity.type
_entity.pdbx_description
1 polymer ?
#
loop_
_entity_poly.entity_id
_entity_poly.type
_entity_poly.pdbx_seq_one_letter_code
_entity_poly.pdbx_strand_id
1 'polypeptide(L)'
;MILVCCIWAGFCTWISSLVRIENSYAWGLAGYTALIIVITIQPEPLLTPQFAVERCSEIVIGIVCAIMADLLFSPRSIKQEVDRELESLLVAQYQLMQLCIKHGDGEVVDKAWGDLVRRTTALQGMRSNLNMESSRWARANRRLKAINTLSLTLITQSCETYLIQNTRPELITDTFREFFDTPVETAQDVHKQLKRLRRVIAWTGERETPVTIYSWVAAATRYQLLKRGVISNTKINATEEEILQGEPEVKVESAERHHAMVNFWRTTLSCILGTLFWLWTGWTSGSGAMVMIAVVTSLAMRLPNPRMVAIDFIYGTLAALPLGLLYFLVIIPNTQQSMLLLCISLAVLGFFLGIEVQKRRLGSMGALASTINIIVLDNPMTFHFSQFLDSALGQIVGCVLAFTVILLVRDKSRDRTGRVLLNQFVSAAVSAMTTKCGTS
;
A
#
# COMPACT_ATOMS: atom_id res chain seq x y z
N MET A 1 1.59 -19.70 -29.45
CA MET A 1 0.89 -18.51 -28.92
C MET A 1 0.84 -18.49 -27.40
N ILE A 2 0.33 -19.52 -26.72
CA ILE A 2 0.17 -19.54 -25.25
C ILE A 2 1.49 -19.27 -24.48
N LEU A 3 2.61 -19.88 -24.89
CA LEU A 3 3.92 -19.63 -24.27
C LEU A 3 4.37 -18.16 -24.39
N VAL A 4 4.12 -17.53 -25.53
CA VAL A 4 4.42 -16.10 -25.75
C VAL A 4 3.57 -15.24 -24.80
N CYS A 5 2.31 -15.59 -24.59
CA CYS A 5 1.43 -14.91 -23.64
C CYS A 5 1.88 -15.11 -22.18
N CYS A 6 2.43 -16.27 -21.82
CA CYS A 6 3.00 -16.52 -20.48
C CYS A 6 4.23 -15.63 -20.22
N ILE A 7 5.09 -15.45 -21.24
CA ILE A 7 6.25 -14.56 -21.17
C ILE A 7 5.78 -13.10 -21.13
N TRP A 8 4.79 -12.73 -21.94
CA TRP A 8 4.18 -11.40 -21.94
C TRP A 8 3.56 -11.06 -20.58
N ALA A 9 2.82 -11.98 -19.97
CA ALA A 9 2.26 -11.80 -18.64
C ALA A 9 3.38 -11.57 -17.60
N GLY A 10 4.48 -12.31 -17.67
CA GLY A 10 5.68 -12.07 -16.86
C GLY A 10 6.31 -10.70 -17.11
N PHE A 11 6.42 -10.28 -18.37
CA PHE A 11 6.96 -8.98 -18.74
C PHE A 11 6.09 -7.83 -18.21
N CYS A 12 4.77 -7.97 -18.29
CA CYS A 12 3.82 -7.03 -17.69
C CYS A 12 3.93 -6.99 -16.16
N THR A 13 4.13 -8.12 -15.48
CA THR A 13 4.33 -8.13 -14.02
C THR A 13 5.70 -7.58 -13.62
N TRP A 14 6.72 -7.73 -14.48
CA TRP A 14 8.02 -7.09 -14.31
C TRP A 14 7.92 -5.57 -14.37
N ILE A 15 7.29 -5.01 -15.42
CA ILE A 15 7.06 -3.57 -15.54
C ILE A 15 6.18 -3.06 -14.39
N SER A 16 5.12 -3.79 -14.05
CA SER A 16 4.26 -3.49 -12.90
C SER A 16 5.07 -3.44 -11.59
N SER A 17 6.06 -4.32 -11.40
CA SER A 17 6.92 -4.29 -10.22
C SER A 17 7.95 -3.15 -10.22
N LEU A 18 8.33 -2.63 -11.39
CA LEU A 18 9.27 -1.51 -11.53
C LEU A 18 8.60 -0.14 -11.37
N VAL A 19 7.35 0.00 -11.83
CA VAL A 19 6.61 1.27 -11.74
C VAL A 19 5.93 1.35 -10.39
N ARG A 20 6.43 2.18 -9.47
CA ARG A 20 5.86 2.38 -8.12
C ARG A 20 4.60 3.26 -8.04
N ILE A 21 4.09 3.77 -9.16
CA ILE A 21 2.89 4.61 -9.20
C ILE A 21 1.66 3.69 -9.29
N GLU A 22 0.49 4.12 -8.77
CA GLU A 22 -0.80 3.40 -8.88
C GLU A 22 -1.13 2.96 -10.33
N ASN A 23 -0.54 3.60 -11.35
CA ASN A 23 -0.54 3.17 -12.76
C ASN A 23 0.03 1.76 -13.01
N SER A 24 0.79 1.20 -12.09
CA SER A 24 1.24 -0.19 -12.12
C SER A 24 0.08 -1.18 -12.27
N TYR A 25 -1.09 -0.80 -11.75
CA TYR A 25 -2.30 -1.62 -11.87
C TYR A 25 -2.65 -1.90 -13.34
N ALA A 26 -2.53 -0.89 -14.21
CA ALA A 26 -2.85 -0.99 -15.63
C ALA A 26 -1.94 -1.99 -16.36
N TRP A 27 -0.64 -2.01 -16.04
CA TRP A 27 0.32 -2.91 -16.68
C TRP A 27 0.06 -4.38 -16.36
N GLY A 28 -0.13 -4.72 -15.08
CA GLY A 28 -0.46 -6.09 -14.75
C GLY A 28 -1.89 -6.47 -15.19
N LEU A 29 -2.81 -5.50 -15.29
CA LEU A 29 -4.17 -5.74 -15.82
C LEU A 29 -4.13 -6.10 -17.30
N ALA A 30 -3.35 -5.36 -18.10
CA ALA A 30 -3.13 -5.69 -19.50
C ALA A 30 -2.52 -7.10 -19.66
N GLY A 31 -1.57 -7.47 -18.78
CA GLY A 31 -0.92 -8.77 -18.80
C GLY A 31 -1.87 -9.95 -18.57
N TYR A 32 -2.64 -9.94 -17.48
CA TYR A 32 -3.56 -11.06 -17.23
C TYR A 32 -4.75 -11.06 -18.20
N THR A 33 -5.26 -9.89 -18.61
CA THR A 33 -6.40 -9.81 -19.56
C THR A 33 -6.03 -10.42 -20.91
N ALA A 34 -4.84 -10.13 -21.43
CA ALA A 34 -4.35 -10.75 -22.65
C ALA A 34 -4.27 -12.28 -22.54
N LEU A 35 -3.85 -12.78 -21.36
CA LEU A 35 -3.79 -14.22 -21.12
C LEU A 35 -5.19 -14.84 -21.08
N ILE A 36 -6.17 -14.19 -20.40
CA ILE A 36 -7.57 -14.64 -20.36
C ILE A 36 -8.13 -14.74 -21.77
N ILE A 37 -7.99 -13.69 -22.61
CA ILE A 37 -8.50 -13.67 -23.99
C ILE A 37 -7.94 -14.86 -24.78
N VAL A 38 -6.63 -15.09 -24.71
CA VAL A 38 -5.96 -16.16 -25.48
C VAL A 38 -6.36 -17.55 -25.01
N ILE A 39 -6.66 -17.73 -23.71
CA ILE A 39 -7.15 -19.01 -23.18
C ILE A 39 -8.60 -19.25 -23.59
N THR A 40 -9.45 -18.22 -23.54
CA THR A 40 -10.88 -18.36 -23.85
C THR A 40 -11.16 -18.53 -25.34
N ILE A 41 -10.29 -18.02 -26.22
CA ILE A 41 -10.50 -18.05 -27.68
C ILE A 41 -10.12 -19.39 -28.34
N GLN A 42 -9.56 -20.36 -27.60
CA GLN A 42 -9.09 -21.62 -28.16
C GLN A 42 -10.09 -22.33 -29.12
N PRO A 43 -11.42 -22.29 -28.90
CA PRO A 43 -12.38 -22.92 -29.80
C PRO A 43 -12.47 -22.25 -31.18
N GLU A 44 -12.35 -20.91 -31.26
CA GLU A 44 -12.63 -20.13 -32.47
C GLU A 44 -11.68 -18.93 -32.64
N PRO A 45 -10.45 -19.14 -33.14
CA PRO A 45 -9.41 -18.11 -33.20
C PRO A 45 -9.73 -16.93 -34.13
N LEU A 46 -10.69 -17.06 -35.05
CA LEU A 46 -11.11 -15.98 -35.95
C LEU A 46 -11.81 -14.83 -35.22
N LEU A 47 -12.42 -15.08 -34.05
CA LEU A 47 -13.13 -14.08 -33.26
C LEU A 47 -12.22 -13.29 -32.30
N THR A 48 -10.90 -13.53 -32.32
CA THR A 48 -9.92 -12.86 -31.45
C THR A 48 -10.10 -11.33 -31.34
N PRO A 49 -10.24 -10.56 -32.44
CA PRO A 49 -10.40 -9.11 -32.33
C PRO A 49 -11.73 -8.71 -31.67
N GLN A 50 -12.80 -9.47 -31.88
CA GLN A 50 -14.11 -9.17 -31.28
C GLN A 50 -14.06 -9.38 -29.77
N PHE A 51 -13.58 -10.54 -29.31
CA PHE A 51 -13.42 -10.82 -27.87
C PHE A 51 -12.49 -9.82 -27.18
N ALA A 52 -11.44 -9.36 -27.86
CA ALA A 52 -10.57 -8.33 -27.33
C ALA A 52 -11.33 -7.00 -27.10
N VAL A 53 -12.15 -6.58 -28.07
CA VAL A 53 -12.98 -5.37 -27.94
C VAL A 53 -14.02 -5.52 -26.84
N GLU A 54 -14.69 -6.67 -26.74
CA GLU A 54 -15.67 -6.98 -25.69
C GLU A 54 -15.04 -6.92 -24.29
N ARG A 55 -13.87 -7.53 -24.08
CA ARG A 55 -13.17 -7.45 -22.79
C ARG A 55 -12.70 -6.04 -22.46
N CYS A 56 -12.17 -5.31 -23.45
CA CYS A 56 -11.76 -3.92 -23.23
C CYS A 56 -12.96 -3.03 -22.89
N SER A 57 -14.11 -3.20 -23.54
CA SER A 57 -15.31 -2.42 -23.26
C SER A 57 -15.89 -2.75 -21.89
N GLU A 58 -15.94 -4.02 -21.49
CA GLU A 58 -16.32 -4.46 -20.13
C GLU A 58 -15.46 -3.79 -19.05
N ILE A 59 -14.13 -3.78 -19.24
CA ILE A 59 -13.20 -3.17 -18.29
C ILE A 59 -13.41 -1.66 -18.21
N VAL A 60 -13.57 -0.98 -19.35
CA VAL A 60 -13.80 0.48 -19.38
C VAL A 60 -15.12 0.85 -18.72
N ILE A 61 -16.21 0.13 -19.04
CA ILE A 61 -17.52 0.33 -18.42
C ILE A 61 -17.41 0.11 -16.90
N GLY A 62 -16.73 -0.95 -16.46
CA GLY A 62 -16.49 -1.22 -15.04
C GLY A 62 -15.74 -0.09 -14.33
N ILE A 63 -14.69 0.46 -14.95
CA ILE A 63 -13.94 1.60 -14.41
C ILE A 63 -14.83 2.85 -14.32
N VAL A 64 -15.61 3.15 -15.36
CA VAL A 64 -16.52 4.30 -15.37
C VAL A 64 -17.60 4.17 -14.29
N CYS A 65 -18.19 2.98 -14.14
CA CYS A 65 -19.16 2.70 -13.08
C CYS A 65 -18.55 2.83 -11.69
N ALA A 66 -17.32 2.36 -11.49
CA ALA A 66 -16.62 2.49 -10.21
C ALA A 66 -16.32 3.95 -9.86
N ILE A 67 -15.85 4.75 -10.84
CA ILE A 67 -15.60 6.19 -10.66
C ILE A 67 -16.92 6.92 -10.35
N MET A 68 -17.99 6.62 -11.09
CA MET A 68 -19.30 7.22 -10.85
C MET A 68 -19.83 6.90 -9.45
N ALA A 69 -19.68 5.65 -9.00
CA ALA A 69 -20.06 5.24 -7.65
C ALA A 69 -19.22 5.94 -6.58
N ASP A 70 -17.91 6.04 -6.77
CA ASP A 70 -17.02 6.77 -5.86
C ASP A 70 -17.42 8.26 -5.77
N LEU A 71 -17.70 8.91 -6.90
CA LEU A 71 -18.16 10.31 -6.93
C LEU A 71 -19.53 10.51 -6.26
N LEU A 72 -20.45 9.55 -6.39
CA LEU A 72 -21.79 9.62 -5.79
C LEU A 72 -21.79 9.35 -4.28
N PHE A 73 -20.94 8.44 -3.82
CA PHE A 73 -20.99 7.93 -2.44
C PHE A 73 -19.82 8.36 -1.55
N SER A 74 -18.74 8.95 -2.08
CA SER A 74 -17.59 9.42 -1.29
C SER A 74 -17.86 10.80 -0.67
N PRO A 75 -18.15 10.91 0.65
CA PRO A 75 -18.69 12.14 1.24
C PRO A 75 -17.62 13.09 1.79
N ARG A 76 -16.32 12.89 1.56
CA ARG A 76 -15.27 13.71 2.21
C ARG A 76 -14.10 13.97 1.28
N SER A 77 -13.77 15.25 1.07
CA SER A 77 -12.55 15.64 0.37
C SER A 77 -11.34 15.10 1.15
N ILE A 78 -10.46 14.35 0.48
CA ILE A 78 -9.22 13.82 1.09
C ILE A 78 -8.40 14.97 1.71
N LYS A 79 -8.51 16.17 1.14
CA LYS A 79 -7.89 17.39 1.65
C LYS A 79 -8.27 17.72 3.10
N GLN A 80 -9.55 17.66 3.45
CA GLN A 80 -10.00 17.95 4.82
C GLN A 80 -9.46 16.93 5.82
N GLU A 81 -9.39 15.65 5.42
CA GLU A 81 -8.81 14.60 6.25
C GLU A 81 -7.31 14.80 6.45
N VAL A 82 -6.57 15.14 5.38
CA VAL A 82 -5.14 15.50 5.45
C VAL A 82 -4.93 16.70 6.38
N ASP A 83 -5.75 17.75 6.25
CA ASP A 83 -5.60 18.94 7.09
C ASP A 83 -5.85 18.61 8.56
N ARG A 84 -6.91 17.86 8.86
CA ARG A 84 -7.21 17.41 10.23
C ARG A 84 -6.09 16.54 10.81
N GLU A 85 -5.54 15.62 10.00
CA GLU A 85 -4.48 14.73 10.46
C GLU A 85 -3.15 15.46 10.68
N LEU A 86 -2.83 16.48 9.86
CA LEU A 86 -1.65 17.31 10.09
C LEU A 86 -1.72 18.09 11.42
N GLU A 87 -2.92 18.51 11.83
CA GLU A 87 -3.13 19.19 13.11
C GLU A 87 -3.00 18.23 14.28
N SER A 88 -3.65 17.07 14.20
CA SER A 88 -3.63 16.06 15.26
C SER A 88 -2.24 15.41 15.41
N LEU A 89 -1.48 15.24 14.32
CA LEU A 89 -0.09 14.74 14.36
C LEU A 89 0.85 15.69 15.10
N LEU A 90 0.73 17.00 14.86
CA LEU A 90 1.56 17.99 15.54
C LEU A 90 1.32 17.98 17.06
N VAL A 91 0.05 17.85 17.48
CA VAL A 91 -0.31 17.74 18.91
C VAL A 91 0.28 16.46 19.51
N ALA A 92 0.11 15.32 18.83
CA ALA A 92 0.64 14.05 19.29
C ALA A 92 2.18 14.04 19.39
N GLN A 93 2.89 14.66 18.44
CA GLN A 93 4.36 14.83 18.51
C GLN A 93 4.78 15.65 19.73
N TYR A 94 4.05 16.73 20.06
CA TYR A 94 4.31 17.52 21.26
C TYR A 94 4.06 16.70 22.53
N GLN A 95 2.94 15.96 22.58
CA GLN A 95 2.60 15.09 23.72
C GLN A 95 3.64 13.97 23.92
N LEU A 96 4.19 13.40 22.83
CA LEU A 96 5.30 12.45 22.94
C LEU A 96 6.52 13.10 23.60
N MET A 97 6.89 14.30 23.20
CA MET A 97 7.99 15.03 23.84
C MET A 97 7.69 15.33 25.33
N GLN A 98 6.45 15.65 25.68
CA GLN A 98 6.04 15.81 27.09
C GLN A 98 6.22 14.52 27.89
N LEU A 99 5.80 13.38 27.35
CA LEU A 99 5.98 12.08 27.99
C LEU A 99 7.46 11.72 28.16
N CYS A 100 8.26 11.99 27.12
CA CYS A 100 9.71 11.75 27.12
C CYS A 100 10.46 12.66 28.11
N ILE A 101 9.95 13.84 28.45
CA ILE A 101 10.55 14.78 29.42
C ILE A 101 10.01 14.55 30.83
N LYS A 102 8.77 14.11 30.99
CA LYS A 102 8.19 13.75 32.31
C LYS A 102 8.71 12.42 32.84
N HIS A 103 9.55 11.72 32.07
CA HIS A 103 10.02 10.37 32.39
C HIS A 103 8.85 9.39 32.59
N GLY A 104 7.92 9.39 31.63
CA GLY A 104 6.78 8.49 31.64
C GLY A 104 7.20 7.01 31.61
N ASP A 105 6.28 6.14 32.04
CA ASP A 105 6.50 4.69 32.02
C ASP A 105 6.85 4.20 30.60
N GLY A 106 7.80 3.28 30.51
CA GLY A 106 8.39 2.86 29.22
C GLY A 106 7.34 2.31 28.26
N GLU A 107 6.37 1.54 28.76
CA GLU A 107 5.28 0.99 27.94
C GLU A 107 4.37 2.07 27.33
N VAL A 108 4.14 3.16 28.05
CA VAL A 108 3.29 4.28 27.58
C VAL A 108 4.01 5.05 26.48
N VAL A 109 5.32 5.28 26.65
CA VAL A 109 6.17 5.94 25.66
C VAL A 109 6.27 5.09 24.39
N ASP A 110 6.50 3.77 24.52
CA ASP A 110 6.59 2.86 23.38
C ASP A 110 5.28 2.78 22.59
N LYS A 111 4.13 2.77 23.28
CA LYS A 111 2.82 2.79 22.62
C LYS A 111 2.59 4.09 21.85
N ALA A 112 2.87 5.23 22.47
CA ALA A 112 2.74 6.55 21.83
C ALA A 112 3.69 6.70 20.62
N TRP A 113 4.91 6.17 20.76
CA TRP A 113 5.90 6.11 19.69
C TRP A 113 5.42 5.26 18.50
N GLY A 114 4.97 4.04 18.74
CA GLY A 114 4.46 3.13 17.71
C GLY A 114 3.24 3.70 16.98
N ASP A 115 2.31 4.31 17.71
CA ASP A 115 1.14 4.98 17.14
C ASP A 115 1.54 6.16 16.25
N LEU A 116 2.51 6.98 16.66
CA LEU A 116 3.02 8.09 15.86
C LEU A 116 3.69 7.62 14.56
N VAL A 117 4.57 6.61 14.63
CA VAL A 117 5.22 6.04 13.44
C VAL A 117 4.18 5.50 12.45
N ARG A 118 3.14 4.81 12.96
CA ARG A 118 2.03 4.31 12.14
C ARG A 118 1.23 5.45 11.48
N ARG A 119 0.95 6.53 12.20
CA ARG A 119 0.20 7.67 11.64
C ARG A 119 1.03 8.48 10.64
N THR A 120 2.32 8.66 10.89
CA THR A 120 3.26 9.30 9.96
C THR A 120 3.39 8.50 8.65
N THR A 121 3.42 7.16 8.72
CA THR A 121 3.39 6.31 7.52
C THR A 121 2.03 6.36 6.80
N ALA A 122 0.91 6.49 7.53
CA ALA A 122 -0.41 6.69 6.93
C ALA A 122 -0.52 8.03 6.16
N LEU A 123 0.15 9.08 6.63
CA LEU A 123 0.22 10.38 5.93
C LEU A 123 0.83 10.26 4.52
N GLN A 124 1.77 9.34 4.33
CA GLN A 124 2.34 9.05 3.01
C GLN A 124 1.31 8.44 2.05
N GLY A 125 0.39 7.61 2.56
CA GLY A 125 -0.72 7.06 1.79
C GLY A 125 -1.72 8.15 1.38
N MET A 126 -2.13 8.99 2.34
CA MET A 126 -3.03 10.12 2.06
C MET A 126 -2.44 11.10 1.04
N ARG A 127 -1.12 11.32 1.09
CA ARG A 127 -0.41 12.14 0.10
C ARG A 127 -0.53 11.58 -1.33
N SER A 128 -0.43 10.26 -1.50
CA SER A 128 -0.62 9.60 -2.81
C SER A 128 -2.01 9.87 -3.35
N ASN A 129 -3.03 9.64 -2.50
CA ASN A 129 -4.43 9.83 -2.85
C ASN A 129 -4.73 11.30 -3.24
N LEU A 130 -4.21 12.27 -2.48
CA LEU A 130 -4.40 13.70 -2.79
C LEU A 130 -3.78 14.11 -4.13
N ASN A 131 -2.64 13.50 -4.50
CA ASN A 131 -1.99 13.74 -5.78
C ASN A 131 -2.77 13.14 -6.95
N MET A 132 -3.53 12.07 -6.70
CA MET A 132 -4.40 11.44 -7.71
C MET A 132 -5.68 12.24 -7.94
N GLU A 133 -6.25 12.84 -6.89
CA GLU A 133 -7.47 13.64 -6.97
C GLU A 133 -7.30 14.90 -7.84
N SER A 134 -6.14 15.59 -7.76
CA SER A 134 -5.86 16.73 -8.64
C SER A 134 -4.38 17.09 -8.72
N SER A 135 -3.92 17.39 -9.94
CA SER A 135 -2.60 17.99 -10.19
C SER A 135 -2.41 19.36 -9.52
N ARG A 136 -3.51 20.04 -9.13
CA ARG A 136 -3.48 21.31 -8.37
C ARG A 136 -2.74 21.19 -7.04
N TRP A 137 -2.68 19.99 -6.46
CA TRP A 137 -2.04 19.74 -5.16
C TRP A 137 -0.56 19.36 -5.24
N ALA A 138 0.07 19.46 -6.42
CA ALA A 138 1.50 19.14 -6.58
C ALA A 138 2.42 19.88 -5.59
N ARG A 139 2.10 21.13 -5.24
CA ARG A 139 2.85 21.91 -4.23
C ARG A 139 2.63 21.38 -2.81
N ALA A 140 1.38 21.09 -2.46
CA ALA A 140 1.04 20.46 -1.18
C ALA A 140 1.73 19.08 -1.05
N ASN A 141 1.84 18.32 -2.14
CA ASN A 141 2.54 17.04 -2.17
C ASN A 141 4.03 17.18 -1.80
N ARG A 142 4.74 18.19 -2.34
CA ARG A 142 6.13 18.50 -1.94
C ARG A 142 6.23 18.83 -0.44
N ARG A 143 5.34 19.69 0.07
CA ARG A 143 5.29 20.04 1.50
C ARG A 143 5.00 18.84 2.38
N LEU A 144 4.05 17.98 1.99
CA LEU A 144 3.70 16.74 2.70
C LEU A 144 4.84 15.74 2.74
N LYS A 145 5.65 15.66 1.67
CA LYS A 145 6.89 14.86 1.65
C LYS A 145 7.84 15.32 2.77
N ALA A 146 8.10 16.62 2.84
CA ALA A 146 9.00 17.14 3.86
C ALA A 146 8.44 17.07 5.28
N ILE A 147 7.13 17.27 5.44
CA ILE A 147 6.43 17.08 6.71
C ILE A 147 6.61 15.64 7.24
N ASN A 148 6.59 14.63 6.37
CA ASN A 148 6.81 13.24 6.77
C ASN A 148 8.23 13.04 7.33
N THR A 149 9.25 13.52 6.62
CA THR A 149 10.65 13.48 7.08
C THR A 149 10.85 14.24 8.40
N LEU A 150 10.26 15.44 8.52
CA LEU A 150 10.28 16.22 9.75
C LEU A 150 9.56 15.50 10.90
N SER A 151 8.44 14.83 10.62
CA SER A 151 7.73 14.02 11.62
C SER A 151 8.61 12.89 12.15
N LEU A 152 9.35 12.19 11.28
CA LEU A 152 10.29 11.16 11.71
C LEU A 152 11.43 11.75 12.54
N THR A 153 11.95 12.91 12.14
CA THR A 153 12.99 13.64 12.88
C THR A 153 12.51 14.03 14.29
N LEU A 154 11.28 14.54 14.42
CA LEU A 154 10.67 14.90 15.70
C LEU A 154 10.50 13.69 16.61
N ILE A 155 10.12 12.55 16.03
CA ILE A 155 10.00 11.27 16.76
C ILE A 155 11.39 10.79 17.23
N THR A 156 12.41 10.83 16.38
CA THR A 156 13.77 10.41 16.74
C THR A 156 14.33 11.27 17.88
N GLN A 157 14.15 12.59 17.80
CA GLN A 157 14.64 13.53 18.81
C GLN A 157 13.90 13.40 20.16
N SER A 158 12.62 13.06 20.17
CA SER A 158 11.91 12.77 21.43
C SER A 158 12.42 11.47 22.06
N CYS A 159 12.68 10.43 21.26
CA CYS A 159 13.32 9.20 21.75
C CYS A 159 14.74 9.45 22.28
N GLU A 160 15.56 10.24 21.58
CA GLU A 160 16.89 10.62 22.07
C GLU A 160 16.80 11.38 23.40
N THR A 161 15.80 12.27 23.55
CA THR A 161 15.58 13.01 24.80
C THR A 161 15.22 12.06 25.95
N TYR A 162 14.39 11.05 25.70
CA TYR A 162 14.06 10.02 26.69
C TYR A 162 15.32 9.21 27.11
N LEU A 163 16.15 8.78 26.14
CA LEU A 163 17.40 8.07 26.43
C LEU A 163 18.40 8.91 27.21
N ILE A 164 18.52 10.20 26.87
CA ILE A 164 19.34 11.16 27.61
C ILE A 164 18.81 11.30 29.04
N GLN A 165 17.49 11.37 29.23
CA GLN A 165 16.92 11.46 30.57
C GLN A 165 17.23 10.22 31.42
N ASN A 166 17.22 9.02 30.83
CA ASN A 166 17.58 7.78 31.51
C ASN A 166 19.07 7.72 31.89
N THR A 167 19.95 8.33 31.09
CA THR A 167 21.41 8.20 31.25
C THR A 167 22.05 9.38 31.98
N ARG A 168 21.54 10.59 31.74
CA ARG A 168 22.09 11.89 32.20
C ARG A 168 20.94 12.88 32.47
N PRO A 169 20.19 12.72 33.57
CA PRO A 169 19.03 13.55 33.87
C PRO A 169 19.35 15.04 34.10
N GLU A 170 20.61 15.37 34.41
CA GLU A 170 21.11 16.73 34.65
C GLU A 170 21.11 17.62 33.39
N LEU A 171 21.11 17.02 32.19
CA LEU A 171 21.10 17.76 30.93
C LEU A 171 19.75 18.45 30.66
N ILE A 172 18.66 17.98 31.27
CA ILE A 172 17.33 18.58 31.11
C ILE A 172 17.02 19.44 32.33
N THR A 173 17.35 20.73 32.24
CA THR A 173 17.11 21.73 33.29
C THR A 173 15.63 21.82 33.67
N ASP A 174 15.34 22.12 34.94
CA ASP A 174 13.98 22.25 35.48
C ASP A 174 13.13 23.29 34.73
N THR A 175 13.77 24.33 34.17
CA THR A 175 13.12 25.31 33.30
C THR A 175 12.42 24.66 32.11
N PHE A 176 13.07 23.72 31.42
CA PHE A 176 12.46 23.00 30.31
C PHE A 176 11.37 22.04 30.77
N ARG A 177 11.50 21.43 31.96
CA ARG A 177 10.47 20.56 32.53
C ARG A 177 9.18 21.34 32.78
N GLU A 178 9.27 22.54 33.35
CA GLU A 178 8.11 23.41 33.56
C GLU A 178 7.43 23.83 32.24
N PHE A 179 8.20 24.12 31.19
CA PHE A 179 7.62 24.47 29.88
C PHE A 179 6.82 23.32 29.24
N PHE A 180 7.28 22.09 29.41
CA PHE A 180 6.59 20.91 28.90
C PHE A 180 5.53 20.35 29.87
N ASP A 181 5.36 20.91 31.06
CA ASP A 181 4.35 20.45 32.02
C ASP A 181 2.92 20.88 31.63
N THR A 182 2.78 22.05 30.99
CA THR A 182 1.47 22.55 30.55
C THR A 182 0.82 21.63 29.52
N PRO A 183 -0.37 21.07 29.78
CA PRO A 183 -1.03 20.15 28.85
C PRO A 183 -1.41 20.84 27.54
N VAL A 184 -1.29 20.12 26.43
CA VAL A 184 -1.59 20.63 25.09
C VAL A 184 -2.62 19.75 24.40
N GLU A 185 -3.77 20.32 24.07
CA GLU A 185 -4.88 19.61 23.39
C GLU A 185 -5.09 20.11 21.95
N THR A 186 -4.76 21.37 21.65
CA THR A 186 -5.02 21.97 20.33
C THR A 186 -3.73 22.38 19.61
N ALA A 187 -3.73 22.34 18.27
CA ALA A 187 -2.60 22.82 17.47
C ALA A 187 -2.24 24.31 17.70
N GLN A 188 -3.22 25.12 18.13
CA GLN A 188 -2.99 26.51 18.54
C GLN A 188 -2.17 26.60 19.83
N ASP A 189 -2.38 25.68 20.76
CA ASP A 189 -1.63 25.64 22.01
C ASP A 189 -0.18 25.23 21.75
N VAL A 190 0.02 24.23 20.88
CA VAL A 190 1.37 23.88 20.38
C VAL A 190 2.06 25.11 19.77
N HIS A 191 1.36 25.92 18.97
CA HIS A 191 1.91 27.15 18.39
C HIS A 191 2.32 28.17 19.46
N LYS A 192 1.48 28.40 20.47
CA LYS A 192 1.80 29.30 21.59
C LYS A 192 3.03 28.79 22.35
N GLN A 193 3.12 27.49 22.63
CA GLN A 193 4.26 26.90 23.34
C GLN A 193 5.54 26.95 22.52
N LEU A 194 5.52 26.58 21.24
CA LEU A 194 6.68 26.72 20.35
C LEU A 194 7.15 28.18 20.22
N LYS A 195 6.24 29.15 20.29
CA LYS A 195 6.61 30.58 20.31
C LYS A 195 7.31 30.97 21.63
N ARG A 196 6.87 30.42 22.76
CA ARG A 196 7.53 30.62 24.07
C ARG A 196 8.90 29.96 24.10
N LEU A 197 8.99 28.68 23.73
CA LEU A 197 10.24 27.92 23.68
C LEU A 197 11.29 28.59 22.80
N ARG A 198 10.92 29.08 21.60
CA ARG A 198 11.85 29.82 20.73
C ARG A 198 12.41 31.09 21.36
N ARG A 199 11.59 31.82 22.14
CA ARG A 199 12.07 33.01 22.87
C ARG A 199 13.07 32.59 23.94
N VAL A 200 12.75 31.56 24.72
CA VAL A 200 13.63 31.08 25.80
C VAL A 200 14.98 30.63 25.23
N ILE A 201 14.96 29.84 24.15
CA ILE A 201 16.18 29.39 23.45
C ILE A 201 17.01 30.56 22.95
N ALA A 202 16.37 31.59 22.39
CA ALA A 202 17.09 32.79 21.94
C ALA A 202 17.73 33.59 23.09
N TRP A 203 17.16 33.50 24.30
CA TRP A 203 17.67 34.19 25.50
C TRP A 203 18.76 33.39 26.24
N THR A 204 18.63 32.06 26.30
CA THR A 204 19.61 31.15 26.95
C THR A 204 20.84 30.87 26.08
N GLY A 205 20.72 31.04 24.76
CA GLY A 205 21.82 30.82 23.81
C GLY A 205 22.05 29.34 23.50
N GLU A 206 22.53 29.06 22.28
CA GLU A 206 22.64 27.68 21.73
C GLU A 206 23.53 26.73 22.55
N ARG A 207 24.42 27.26 23.40
CA ARG A 207 25.39 26.46 24.17
C ARG A 207 24.81 25.89 25.48
N GLU A 208 23.76 26.49 26.02
CA GLU A 208 23.15 26.07 27.29
C GLU A 208 21.87 25.23 27.10
N THR A 209 21.33 25.20 25.88
CA THR A 209 20.14 24.39 25.56
C THR A 209 20.52 22.99 25.09
N PRO A 210 19.85 21.92 25.57
CA PRO A 210 20.07 20.57 25.05
C PRO A 210 19.84 20.53 23.55
N VAL A 211 20.79 19.96 22.81
CA VAL A 211 20.76 19.91 21.34
C VAL A 211 19.50 19.22 20.82
N THR A 212 18.98 18.22 21.54
CA THR A 212 17.74 17.53 21.19
C THR A 212 16.52 18.45 21.26
N ILE A 213 16.40 19.28 22.30
CA ILE A 213 15.29 20.22 22.46
C ILE A 213 15.39 21.35 21.43
N TYR A 214 16.60 21.90 21.22
CA TYR A 214 16.83 22.93 20.22
C TYR A 214 16.44 22.46 18.81
N SER A 215 16.97 21.30 18.39
CA SER A 215 16.72 20.74 17.06
C SER A 215 15.27 20.31 16.89
N TRP A 216 14.62 19.83 17.95
CA TRP A 216 13.19 19.51 17.95
C TRP A 216 12.30 20.74 17.80
N VAL A 217 12.56 21.82 18.53
CA VAL A 217 11.80 23.08 18.40
C VAL A 217 12.00 23.67 17.00
N ALA A 218 13.20 23.59 16.43
CA ALA A 218 13.48 24.01 15.05
C ALA A 218 12.68 23.16 14.04
N ALA A 219 12.71 21.83 14.15
CA ALA A 219 11.96 20.92 13.29
C ALA A 219 10.43 21.13 13.40
N ALA A 220 9.91 21.32 14.61
CA ALA A 220 8.49 21.56 14.87
C ALA A 220 8.04 22.92 14.29
N THR A 221 8.91 23.92 14.31
CA THR A 221 8.65 25.23 13.68
C THR A 221 8.59 25.11 12.16
N ARG A 222 9.50 24.34 11.54
CA ARG A 222 9.47 24.04 10.10
C ARG A 222 8.21 23.28 9.72
N TYR A 223 7.80 22.29 10.54
CA TYR A 223 6.55 21.55 10.36
C TYR A 223 5.34 22.51 10.36
N GLN A 224 5.23 23.42 11.34
CA GLN A 224 4.12 24.37 11.40
C GLN A 224 4.04 25.29 10.17
N LEU A 225 5.20 25.73 9.68
CA LEU A 225 5.29 26.57 8.50
C LEU A 225 4.81 25.82 7.25
N LEU A 226 5.29 24.59 7.04
CA LEU A 226 4.85 23.75 5.93
C LEU A 226 3.37 23.38 6.05
N LYS A 227 2.86 23.09 7.25
CA LYS A 227 1.43 22.83 7.51
C LYS A 227 0.57 23.99 7.02
N ARG A 228 0.95 25.23 7.37
CA ARG A 228 0.22 26.43 6.92
C ARG A 228 0.21 26.53 5.40
N GLY A 229 1.34 26.23 4.75
CA GLY A 229 1.43 26.18 3.28
C GLY A 229 0.55 25.07 2.66
N VAL A 230 0.40 23.90 3.30
CA VAL A 230 -0.50 22.84 2.83
C VAL A 230 -1.97 23.28 2.91
N ILE A 231 -2.36 23.94 4.01
CA ILE A 231 -3.74 24.43 4.20
C ILE A 231 -4.06 25.55 3.21
N SER A 232 -3.17 26.54 3.06
CA SER A 232 -3.41 27.71 2.20
C SER A 232 -3.19 27.45 0.71
N ASN A 233 -2.47 26.38 0.34
CA ASN A 233 -2.00 26.07 -1.01
C ASN A 233 -1.32 27.26 -1.73
N THR A 234 -0.63 28.12 -0.98
CA THR A 234 0.08 29.29 -1.54
C THR A 234 1.33 28.86 -2.31
N LYS A 235 1.89 29.76 -3.13
CA LYS A 235 3.21 29.55 -3.77
C LYS A 235 4.28 29.26 -2.70
N ILE A 236 5.27 28.44 -3.07
CA ILE A 236 6.37 28.08 -2.17
C ILE A 236 7.26 29.32 -1.99
N ASN A 237 7.52 29.68 -0.74
CA ASN A 237 8.35 30.85 -0.41
C ASN A 237 9.84 30.46 -0.36
N ALA A 238 10.76 31.42 -0.44
CA ALA A 238 12.20 31.13 -0.45
C ALA A 238 12.68 30.31 0.77
N THR A 239 12.13 30.63 1.95
CA THR A 239 12.39 29.87 3.20
C THR A 239 11.79 28.48 3.20
N GLU A 240 10.66 28.26 2.51
CA GLU A 240 10.11 26.91 2.32
C GLU A 240 10.99 26.10 1.36
N GLU A 241 11.44 26.73 0.28
CA GLU A 241 12.27 26.09 -0.73
C GLU A 241 13.60 25.61 -0.14
N GLU A 242 14.23 26.39 0.73
CA GLU A 242 15.45 25.98 1.46
C GLU A 242 15.22 24.73 2.33
N ILE A 243 14.09 24.66 3.03
CA ILE A 243 13.70 23.48 3.83
C ILE A 243 13.45 22.28 2.91
N LEU A 244 12.83 22.48 1.76
CA LEU A 244 12.51 21.42 0.80
C LEU A 244 13.77 20.90 0.08
N GLN A 245 14.78 21.74 -0.15
CA GLN A 245 16.05 21.38 -0.79
C GLN A 245 17.02 20.69 0.17
N GLY A 246 16.92 20.95 1.47
CA GLY A 246 17.73 20.29 2.51
C GLY A 246 17.45 18.80 2.69
N GLU A 247 16.41 18.25 2.05
CA GLU A 247 16.15 16.82 2.02
C GLU A 247 16.85 16.16 0.84
N PRO A 248 17.90 15.34 1.06
CA PRO A 248 18.45 14.55 -0.01
C PRO A 248 17.36 13.62 -0.53
N GLU A 249 17.02 13.73 -1.81
CA GLU A 249 16.22 12.70 -2.46
C GLU A 249 17.02 11.40 -2.44
N VAL A 250 16.78 10.55 -1.44
CA VAL A 250 17.27 9.18 -1.43
C VAL A 250 16.52 8.46 -2.56
N LYS A 251 17.05 8.57 -3.77
CA LYS A 251 16.72 7.64 -4.85
C LYS A 251 17.13 6.28 -4.35
N VAL A 252 16.15 5.45 -3.98
CA VAL A 252 16.36 4.05 -3.63
C VAL A 252 16.72 3.33 -4.93
N GLU A 253 17.97 3.50 -5.38
CA GLU A 253 18.47 2.83 -6.56
C GLU A 253 18.80 1.37 -6.25
N SER A 254 18.50 0.50 -7.21
CA SER A 254 19.06 -0.85 -7.39
C SER A 254 18.39 -2.04 -6.69
N ALA A 255 17.83 -1.94 -5.48
CA ALA A 255 17.19 -3.11 -4.84
C ALA A 255 15.94 -3.61 -5.61
N GLU A 256 15.26 -2.72 -6.33
CA GLU A 256 13.96 -2.98 -6.95
C GLU A 256 14.03 -3.84 -8.22
N ARG A 257 15.14 -3.80 -8.97
CA ARG A 257 15.27 -4.58 -10.22
C ARG A 257 15.35 -6.07 -9.95
N HIS A 258 16.01 -6.48 -8.86
CA HIS A 258 16.11 -7.89 -8.51
C HIS A 258 14.76 -8.44 -8.04
N HIS A 259 14.09 -7.71 -7.14
CA HIS A 259 12.71 -8.00 -6.74
C HIS A 259 11.77 -8.14 -7.94
N ALA A 260 11.81 -7.17 -8.87
CA ALA A 260 11.00 -7.20 -10.08
C ALA A 260 11.32 -8.42 -10.97
N MET A 261 12.59 -8.79 -11.12
CA MET A 261 13.01 -9.95 -11.89
C MET A 261 12.55 -11.29 -11.26
N VAL A 262 12.52 -11.37 -9.94
CA VAL A 262 11.95 -12.54 -9.24
C VAL A 262 10.45 -12.65 -9.51
N ASN A 263 9.73 -11.52 -9.51
CA ASN A 263 8.31 -11.48 -9.84
C ASN A 263 8.03 -11.87 -11.30
N PHE A 264 8.87 -11.46 -12.25
CA PHE A 264 8.84 -11.92 -13.64
C PHE A 264 8.84 -13.46 -13.70
N TRP A 265 9.86 -14.07 -13.10
CA TRP A 265 10.03 -15.52 -13.14
C TRP A 265 8.91 -16.27 -12.44
N ARG A 266 8.40 -15.76 -11.31
CA ARG A 266 7.24 -16.36 -10.63
C ARG A 266 6.01 -16.40 -11.53
N THR A 267 5.66 -15.28 -12.17
CA THR A 267 4.48 -15.23 -13.04
C THR A 267 4.66 -16.12 -14.27
N THR A 268 5.82 -16.03 -14.95
CA THR A 268 6.10 -16.82 -16.14
C THR A 268 6.12 -18.32 -15.85
N LEU A 269 6.81 -18.75 -14.79
CA LEU A 269 6.87 -20.18 -14.41
C LEU A 269 5.50 -20.72 -14.01
N SER A 270 4.71 -19.97 -13.24
CA SER A 270 3.34 -20.37 -12.90
C SER A 270 2.47 -20.59 -14.14
N CYS A 271 2.51 -19.65 -15.10
CA CYS A 271 1.71 -19.75 -16.30
C CYS A 271 2.19 -20.89 -17.22
N ILE A 272 3.51 -21.09 -17.36
CA ILE A 272 4.08 -22.19 -18.16
C ILE A 272 3.74 -23.54 -17.54
N LEU A 273 3.94 -23.71 -16.23
CA LEU A 273 3.63 -24.97 -15.54
C LEU A 273 2.13 -25.27 -15.58
N GLY A 274 1.27 -24.26 -15.39
CA GLY A 274 -0.17 -24.41 -15.55
C GLY A 274 -0.56 -24.82 -16.97
N THR A 275 0.07 -24.21 -17.99
CA THR A 275 -0.20 -24.55 -19.39
C THR A 275 0.25 -25.98 -19.71
N LEU A 276 1.44 -26.38 -19.26
CA LEU A 276 1.95 -27.73 -19.46
C LEU A 276 1.08 -28.77 -18.74
N PHE A 277 0.64 -28.47 -17.52
CA PHE A 277 -0.29 -29.33 -16.78
C PHE A 277 -1.62 -29.47 -17.53
N TRP A 278 -2.17 -28.37 -18.04
CA TRP A 278 -3.41 -28.39 -18.80
C TRP A 278 -3.29 -29.18 -20.11
N LEU A 279 -2.23 -28.93 -20.89
CA LEU A 279 -1.97 -29.65 -22.14
C LEU A 279 -1.73 -31.14 -21.92
N TRP A 280 -1.09 -31.52 -20.82
CA TRP A 280 -0.82 -32.93 -20.50
C TRP A 280 -2.05 -33.67 -20.01
N THR A 281 -2.88 -33.03 -19.20
CA THR A 281 -4.11 -33.65 -18.65
C THR A 281 -5.25 -33.66 -19.66
N GLY A 282 -5.23 -32.80 -20.68
CA GLY A 282 -6.35 -32.63 -21.61
C GLY A 282 -7.63 -32.18 -20.90
N TRP A 283 -7.50 -31.54 -19.73
CA TRP A 283 -8.62 -31.27 -18.85
C TRP A 283 -9.56 -30.20 -19.43
N THR A 284 -10.84 -30.53 -19.57
CA THR A 284 -11.87 -29.66 -20.15
C THR A 284 -11.97 -28.29 -19.47
N SER A 285 -11.86 -28.23 -18.12
CA SER A 285 -11.93 -26.98 -17.36
C SER A 285 -10.57 -26.39 -16.97
N GLY A 286 -9.48 -26.83 -17.61
CA GLY A 286 -8.14 -26.28 -17.34
C GLY A 286 -7.98 -24.81 -17.73
N SER A 287 -8.88 -24.27 -18.56
CA SER A 287 -8.98 -22.84 -18.83
C SER A 287 -9.25 -22.03 -17.55
N GLY A 288 -10.17 -22.49 -16.70
CA GLY A 288 -10.48 -21.84 -15.42
C GLY A 288 -9.30 -21.86 -14.44
N ALA A 289 -8.52 -22.95 -14.43
CA ALA A 289 -7.28 -23.04 -13.66
C ALA A 289 -6.24 -22.01 -14.11
N MET A 290 -6.08 -21.85 -15.42
CA MET A 290 -5.14 -20.88 -16.01
C MET A 290 -5.55 -19.43 -15.75
N VAL A 291 -6.84 -19.11 -15.84
CA VAL A 291 -7.37 -17.78 -15.48
C VAL A 291 -7.03 -17.46 -14.03
N MET A 292 -7.25 -18.41 -13.11
CA MET A 292 -6.97 -18.19 -11.70
C MET A 292 -5.47 -18.05 -11.40
N ILE A 293 -4.61 -18.82 -12.07
CA ILE A 293 -3.15 -18.64 -12.00
C ILE A 293 -2.75 -17.21 -12.41
N ALA A 294 -3.33 -16.69 -13.49
CA ALA A 294 -3.07 -15.34 -13.97
C ALA A 294 -3.49 -14.27 -12.97
N VAL A 295 -4.70 -14.39 -12.41
CA VAL A 295 -5.25 -13.45 -11.43
C VAL A 295 -4.42 -13.46 -10.14
N VAL A 296 -4.17 -14.64 -9.57
CA VAL A 296 -3.41 -14.78 -8.31
C VAL A 296 -2.00 -14.25 -8.48
N THR A 297 -1.29 -14.62 -9.56
CA THR A 297 0.09 -14.17 -9.76
C THR A 297 0.17 -12.67 -10.02
N SER A 298 -0.71 -12.12 -10.86
CA SER A 298 -0.71 -10.68 -11.16
C SER A 298 -1.03 -9.81 -9.94
N LEU A 299 -1.89 -10.28 -9.02
CA LEU A 299 -2.21 -9.55 -7.79
C LEU A 299 -1.16 -9.78 -6.70
N ALA A 300 -0.69 -11.02 -6.52
CA ALA A 300 0.27 -11.36 -5.49
C ALA A 300 1.61 -10.65 -5.68
N MET A 301 2.12 -10.53 -6.92
CA MET A 301 3.41 -9.89 -7.19
C MET A 301 3.44 -8.39 -6.87
N ARG A 302 2.28 -7.73 -6.77
CA ARG A 302 2.18 -6.28 -6.47
C ARG A 302 2.27 -5.98 -4.99
N LEU A 303 1.92 -6.95 -4.16
CA LEU A 303 1.84 -6.77 -2.72
C LEU A 303 3.17 -7.17 -2.06
N PRO A 304 3.57 -6.50 -0.96
CA PRO A 304 4.86 -6.74 -0.32
C PRO A 304 5.03 -8.18 0.20
N ASN A 305 3.92 -8.88 0.43
CA ASN A 305 3.89 -10.27 0.90
C ASN A 305 3.06 -11.14 -0.06
N PRO A 306 3.62 -11.61 -1.19
CA PRO A 306 2.89 -12.40 -2.20
C PRO A 306 2.32 -13.71 -1.65
N ARG A 307 3.00 -14.30 -0.66
CA ARG A 307 2.56 -15.54 0.01
C ARG A 307 1.20 -15.37 0.69
N MET A 308 0.98 -14.26 1.41
CA MET A 308 -0.27 -14.04 2.13
C MET A 308 -1.44 -13.88 1.17
N VAL A 309 -1.20 -13.24 0.02
CA VAL A 309 -2.21 -13.08 -1.04
C VAL A 309 -2.59 -14.43 -1.62
N ALA A 310 -1.62 -15.29 -1.94
CA ALA A 310 -1.92 -16.61 -2.47
C ALA A 310 -2.69 -17.50 -1.46
N ILE A 311 -2.39 -17.37 -0.16
CA ILE A 311 -3.17 -18.03 0.91
C ILE A 311 -4.59 -17.46 0.99
N ASP A 312 -4.74 -16.13 0.88
CA ASP A 312 -6.03 -15.45 0.81
C ASP A 312 -6.89 -15.99 -0.34
N PHE A 313 -6.29 -16.19 -1.52
CA PHE A 313 -6.98 -16.80 -2.66
C PHE A 313 -7.38 -18.25 -2.40
N ILE A 314 -6.54 -19.08 -1.79
CA ILE A 314 -6.92 -20.47 -1.47
C ILE A 314 -8.14 -20.52 -0.54
N TYR A 315 -8.09 -19.80 0.59
CA TYR A 315 -9.23 -19.76 1.52
C TYR A 315 -10.45 -19.10 0.90
N GLY A 316 -10.23 -18.06 0.09
CA GLY A 316 -11.28 -17.36 -0.62
C GLY A 316 -11.99 -18.23 -1.66
N THR A 317 -11.26 -19.01 -2.45
CA THR A 317 -11.85 -19.95 -3.42
C THR A 317 -12.61 -21.08 -2.70
N LEU A 318 -12.10 -21.58 -1.56
CA LEU A 318 -12.81 -22.56 -0.74
C LEU A 318 -14.12 -22.00 -0.18
N ALA A 319 -14.13 -20.75 0.27
CA ALA A 319 -15.34 -20.06 0.73
C ALA A 319 -16.29 -19.69 -0.43
N ALA A 320 -15.75 -19.45 -1.63
CA ALA A 320 -16.52 -19.16 -2.83
C ALA A 320 -17.29 -20.38 -3.36
N LEU A 321 -16.84 -21.61 -3.06
CA LEU A 321 -17.52 -22.84 -3.50
C LEU A 321 -18.96 -22.97 -2.94
N PRO A 322 -19.22 -22.90 -1.61
CA PRO A 322 -20.58 -22.97 -1.09
C PRO A 322 -21.44 -21.77 -1.52
N LEU A 323 -20.86 -20.57 -1.61
CA LEU A 323 -21.56 -19.38 -2.08
C LEU A 323 -21.95 -19.50 -3.56
N GLY A 324 -21.01 -19.93 -4.40
CA GLY A 324 -21.23 -20.17 -5.83
C GLY A 324 -22.27 -21.26 -6.06
N LEU A 325 -22.25 -22.33 -5.25
CA LEU A 325 -23.22 -23.43 -5.35
C LEU A 325 -24.64 -22.96 -5.01
N LEU A 326 -24.80 -22.13 -3.97
CA LEU A 326 -26.07 -21.51 -3.63
C LEU A 326 -26.58 -20.62 -4.77
N TYR A 327 -25.70 -19.79 -5.34
CA TYR A 327 -26.08 -18.92 -6.44
C TYR A 327 -26.44 -19.69 -7.72
N PHE A 328 -25.63 -20.68 -8.09
CA PHE A 328 -25.79 -21.45 -9.32
C PHE A 328 -27.00 -22.39 -9.28
N LEU A 329 -27.28 -23.05 -8.15
CA LEU A 329 -28.38 -24.02 -8.04
C LEU A 329 -29.71 -23.39 -7.64
N VAL A 330 -29.70 -22.34 -6.81
CA VAL A 330 -30.94 -21.81 -6.22
C VAL A 330 -31.26 -20.43 -6.77
N ILE A 331 -30.36 -19.47 -6.68
CA ILE A 331 -30.72 -18.07 -6.99
C ILE A 331 -30.88 -17.86 -8.49
N ILE A 332 -29.85 -18.15 -9.29
CA ILE A 332 -29.83 -17.81 -10.72
C ILE A 332 -30.99 -18.48 -11.48
N PRO A 333 -31.28 -19.79 -11.32
CA PRO A 333 -32.42 -20.43 -11.96
C PRO A 333 -33.76 -19.76 -11.62
N ASN A 334 -33.97 -19.36 -10.36
CA ASN A 334 -35.20 -18.71 -9.92
C ASN A 334 -35.28 -17.23 -10.36
N THR A 335 -34.16 -16.59 -10.68
CA THR A 335 -34.14 -15.19 -11.14
C THR A 335 -34.26 -14.99 -12.66
N GLN A 336 -34.33 -16.07 -13.46
CA GLN A 336 -34.41 -15.95 -14.92
C GLN A 336 -35.69 -15.24 -15.44
N GLN A 337 -36.72 -15.13 -14.60
CA GLN A 337 -37.98 -14.47 -14.94
C GLN A 337 -37.84 -12.96 -15.17
N SER A 338 -36.85 -12.31 -14.55
CA SER A 338 -36.64 -10.87 -14.66
C SER A 338 -35.17 -10.51 -14.56
N MET A 339 -34.65 -9.83 -15.59
CA MET A 339 -33.29 -9.31 -15.61
C MET A 339 -33.01 -8.41 -14.40
N LEU A 340 -34.01 -7.65 -13.93
CA LEU A 340 -33.88 -6.79 -12.76
C LEU A 340 -33.62 -7.60 -11.48
N LEU A 341 -34.26 -8.76 -11.33
CA LEU A 341 -34.08 -9.62 -10.16
C LEU A 341 -32.67 -10.24 -10.13
N LEU A 342 -32.13 -10.61 -11.29
CA LEU A 342 -30.74 -11.06 -11.45
C LEU A 342 -29.76 -9.94 -11.09
N CYS A 343 -29.99 -8.71 -11.56
CA CYS A 343 -29.14 -7.57 -11.23
C CYS A 343 -29.13 -7.28 -9.72
N ILE A 344 -30.30 -7.33 -9.05
CA ILE A 344 -30.38 -7.13 -7.60
C ILE A 344 -29.65 -8.24 -6.84
N SER A 345 -29.80 -9.51 -7.25
CA SER A 345 -29.18 -10.63 -6.55
C SER A 345 -27.64 -10.59 -6.63
N LEU A 346 -27.10 -10.18 -7.79
CA LEU A 346 -25.66 -9.95 -7.99
C LEU A 346 -25.16 -8.70 -7.27
N ALA A 347 -25.96 -7.62 -7.22
CA ALA A 347 -25.62 -6.42 -6.46
C ALA A 347 -25.53 -6.71 -4.96
N VAL A 348 -26.46 -7.51 -4.42
CA VAL A 348 -26.45 -7.94 -3.02
C VAL A 348 -25.21 -8.79 -2.71
N LEU A 349 -24.85 -9.73 -3.60
CA LEU A 349 -23.61 -10.51 -3.49
C LEU A 349 -22.38 -9.58 -3.44
N GLY A 350 -22.29 -8.65 -4.39
CA GLY A 350 -21.19 -7.69 -4.46
C GLY A 350 -21.10 -6.79 -3.23
N PHE A 351 -22.24 -6.37 -2.68
CA PHE A 351 -22.30 -5.54 -1.48
C PHE A 351 -21.75 -6.26 -0.24
N PHE A 352 -22.21 -7.49 0.04
CA PHE A 352 -21.74 -8.25 1.20
C PHE A 352 -20.27 -8.65 1.07
N LEU A 353 -19.84 -9.09 -0.12
CA LEU A 353 -18.43 -9.38 -0.37
C LEU A 353 -17.58 -8.12 -0.27
N GLY A 354 -18.07 -6.97 -0.74
CA GLY A 354 -17.41 -5.67 -0.61
C GLY A 354 -17.18 -5.26 0.85
N ILE A 355 -18.18 -5.45 1.72
CA ILE A 355 -18.03 -5.21 3.17
C ILE A 355 -16.95 -6.13 3.76
N GLU A 356 -16.92 -7.39 3.36
CA GLU A 356 -15.95 -8.34 3.90
C GLU A 356 -14.52 -8.02 3.44
N VAL A 357 -14.34 -7.53 2.20
CA VAL A 357 -13.05 -7.03 1.69
C VAL A 357 -12.57 -5.81 2.49
N GLN A 358 -13.48 -4.90 2.88
CA GLN A 358 -13.11 -3.73 3.69
C GLN A 358 -12.61 -4.12 5.09
N LYS A 359 -13.12 -5.21 5.67
CA LYS A 359 -12.65 -5.72 6.97
C LYS A 359 -11.23 -6.32 6.92
N ARG A 360 -10.63 -6.45 5.72
CA ARG A 360 -9.28 -7.03 5.48
C ARG A 360 -9.09 -8.39 6.15
N ARG A 361 -10.16 -9.19 6.21
CA ARG A 361 -10.09 -10.57 6.72
C ARG A 361 -9.43 -11.46 5.68
N LEU A 362 -8.67 -12.43 6.17
CA LEU A 362 -8.03 -13.44 5.33
C LEU A 362 -9.11 -14.27 4.60
N GLY A 363 -9.00 -14.41 3.29
CA GLY A 363 -9.96 -15.01 2.38
C GLY A 363 -10.86 -14.03 1.61
N SER A 364 -10.92 -12.76 2.00
CA SER A 364 -11.95 -11.83 1.50
C SER A 364 -11.75 -11.39 0.04
N MET A 365 -10.52 -11.05 -0.37
CA MET A 365 -10.24 -10.65 -1.75
C MET A 365 -10.34 -11.84 -2.69
N GLY A 366 -9.80 -12.99 -2.25
CA GLY A 366 -9.92 -14.26 -2.95
C GLY A 366 -11.37 -14.70 -3.16
N ALA A 367 -12.23 -14.54 -2.15
CA ALA A 367 -13.64 -14.92 -2.22
C ALA A 367 -14.40 -14.07 -3.24
N LEU A 368 -14.16 -12.76 -3.30
CA LEU A 368 -14.81 -11.89 -4.29
C LEU A 368 -14.41 -12.29 -5.71
N ALA A 369 -13.11 -12.39 -5.98
CA ALA A 369 -12.62 -12.74 -7.31
C ALA A 369 -13.06 -14.15 -7.73
N SER A 370 -12.98 -15.14 -6.83
CA SER A 370 -13.31 -16.53 -7.13
C SER A 370 -14.82 -16.73 -7.30
N THR A 371 -15.67 -16.10 -6.48
CA THR A 371 -17.13 -16.28 -6.59
C THR A 371 -17.66 -15.79 -7.93
N ILE A 372 -17.18 -14.63 -8.40
CA ILE A 372 -17.56 -14.09 -9.71
C ILE A 372 -17.09 -15.01 -10.84
N ASN A 373 -15.87 -15.55 -10.76
CA ASN A 373 -15.35 -16.46 -11.77
C ASN A 373 -16.02 -17.86 -11.74
N ILE A 374 -16.43 -18.37 -10.57
CA ILE A 374 -17.06 -19.70 -10.42
C ILE A 374 -18.47 -19.73 -11.02
N ILE A 375 -19.22 -18.62 -10.92
CA ILE A 375 -20.62 -18.57 -11.37
C ILE A 375 -20.73 -18.64 -12.90
N VAL A 376 -19.70 -18.24 -13.65
CA VAL A 376 -19.62 -18.22 -15.13
C VAL A 376 -20.94 -17.78 -15.76
N LEU A 377 -21.20 -16.47 -15.74
CA LEU A 377 -22.40 -15.89 -16.35
C LEU A 377 -22.30 -16.00 -17.88
N ASP A 378 -23.21 -16.76 -18.48
CA ASP A 378 -23.34 -16.97 -19.92
C ASP A 378 -24.77 -16.63 -20.39
N ASN A 379 -24.95 -16.35 -21.68
CA ASN A 379 -26.25 -16.01 -22.26
C ASN A 379 -26.48 -16.77 -23.57
N PRO A 380 -27.31 -17.82 -23.60
CA PRO A 380 -28.19 -18.33 -22.53
C PRO A 380 -27.45 -19.14 -21.45
N MET A 381 -27.84 -18.96 -20.17
CA MET A 381 -27.28 -19.74 -19.06
C MET A 381 -27.65 -21.23 -19.17
N THR A 382 -26.64 -22.11 -19.16
CA THR A 382 -26.81 -23.56 -19.06
C THR A 382 -26.41 -24.05 -17.67
N PHE A 383 -27.26 -24.87 -17.03
CA PHE A 383 -27.05 -25.33 -15.66
C PHE A 383 -26.49 -26.75 -15.61
N HIS A 384 -25.23 -26.91 -15.98
CA HIS A 384 -24.53 -28.19 -15.87
C HIS A 384 -23.70 -28.25 -14.58
N PHE A 385 -24.21 -28.97 -13.58
CA PHE A 385 -23.53 -29.12 -12.28
C PHE A 385 -22.11 -29.71 -12.41
N SER A 386 -21.90 -30.61 -13.38
CA SER A 386 -20.57 -31.17 -13.66
C SER A 386 -19.58 -30.10 -14.12
N GLN A 387 -19.98 -29.21 -15.04
CA GLN A 387 -19.12 -28.11 -15.51
C GLN A 387 -18.86 -27.07 -14.41
N PHE A 388 -19.86 -26.82 -13.56
CA PHE A 388 -19.70 -25.95 -12.39
C PHE A 388 -18.65 -26.50 -11.40
N LEU A 389 -18.78 -27.76 -11.00
CA LEU A 389 -17.81 -28.41 -10.10
C LEU A 389 -16.43 -28.47 -10.74
N ASP A 390 -16.34 -28.82 -12.02
CA ASP A 390 -15.08 -28.93 -12.74
C ASP A 390 -14.37 -27.56 -12.83
N SER A 391 -15.13 -26.49 -13.07
CA SER A 391 -14.64 -25.11 -13.05
C SER A 391 -14.17 -24.67 -11.66
N ALA A 392 -14.92 -25.00 -10.61
CA ALA A 392 -14.56 -24.68 -9.23
C ALA A 392 -13.27 -25.42 -8.80
N LEU A 393 -13.15 -26.71 -9.13
CA LEU A 393 -11.93 -27.49 -8.92
C LEU A 393 -10.76 -26.91 -9.72
N GLY A 394 -10.99 -26.50 -10.97
CA GLY A 394 -10.01 -25.80 -11.80
C GLY A 394 -9.41 -24.59 -11.10
N GLN A 395 -10.25 -23.73 -10.53
CA GLN A 395 -9.78 -22.54 -9.81
C GLN A 395 -8.99 -22.89 -8.54
N ILE A 396 -9.42 -23.89 -7.77
CA ILE A 396 -8.68 -24.35 -6.58
C ILE A 396 -7.29 -24.84 -6.98
N VAL A 397 -7.22 -25.69 -8.01
CA VAL A 397 -5.93 -26.19 -8.54
C VAL A 397 -5.06 -25.04 -9.03
N GLY A 398 -5.64 -24.05 -9.71
CA GLY A 398 -4.94 -22.85 -10.16
C GLY A 398 -4.35 -22.03 -9.00
N CYS A 399 -5.13 -21.80 -7.93
CA CYS A 399 -4.66 -21.13 -6.71
C CYS A 399 -3.50 -21.89 -6.05
N VAL A 400 -3.61 -23.23 -5.93
CA VAL A 400 -2.58 -24.07 -5.31
C VAL A 400 -1.30 -24.10 -6.15
N LEU A 401 -1.41 -24.18 -7.47
CA LEU A 401 -0.26 -24.17 -8.38
C LEU A 401 0.48 -22.82 -8.30
N ALA A 402 -0.26 -21.70 -8.37
CA ALA A 402 0.30 -20.37 -8.20
C ALA A 402 1.01 -20.20 -6.85
N PHE A 403 0.39 -20.68 -5.76
CA PHE A 403 1.00 -20.67 -4.43
C PHE A 403 2.29 -21.48 -4.36
N THR A 404 2.30 -22.68 -4.97
CA THR A 404 3.47 -23.57 -4.98
C THR A 404 4.66 -22.91 -5.67
N VAL A 405 4.44 -22.25 -6.81
CA VAL A 405 5.51 -21.54 -7.52
C VAL A 405 6.00 -20.33 -6.74
N ILE A 406 5.11 -19.59 -6.07
CA ILE A 406 5.49 -18.47 -5.18
C ILE A 406 6.39 -18.95 -4.04
N LEU A 407 6.14 -20.15 -3.50
CA LEU A 407 6.98 -20.75 -2.46
C LEU A 407 8.32 -21.25 -3.00
N LEU A 408 8.33 -21.84 -4.19
CA LEU A 408 9.53 -22.42 -4.81
C LEU A 408 10.52 -21.33 -5.23
N VAL A 409 10.02 -20.25 -5.85
CA VAL A 409 10.82 -19.10 -6.25
C VAL A 409 10.85 -18.09 -5.10
N ARG A 410 11.75 -18.31 -4.12
CA ARG A 410 11.90 -17.40 -2.97
C ARG A 410 12.59 -16.09 -3.34
N ASP A 411 12.08 -15.01 -2.78
CA ASP A 411 12.67 -13.69 -2.90
C ASP A 411 13.61 -13.44 -1.71
N LYS A 412 14.92 -13.49 -1.96
CA LYS A 412 15.97 -13.24 -0.95
C LYS A 412 16.41 -11.77 -0.90
N SER A 413 15.77 -10.89 -1.66
CA SER A 413 16.20 -9.49 -1.82
C SER A 413 16.08 -8.68 -0.52
N ARG A 414 15.10 -8.96 0.34
CA ARG A 414 14.94 -8.26 1.63
C ARG A 414 16.13 -8.50 2.55
N ASP A 415 16.58 -9.75 2.65
CA ASP A 415 17.77 -10.12 3.44
C ASP A 415 19.04 -9.49 2.86
N ARG A 416 19.12 -9.41 1.52
CA ARG A 416 20.24 -8.79 0.81
C ARG A 416 20.25 -7.27 1.01
N THR A 417 19.09 -6.62 0.96
CA THR A 417 18.94 -5.16 1.16
C THR A 417 19.24 -4.77 2.61
N GLY A 418 18.74 -5.54 3.58
CA GLY A 418 19.09 -5.35 4.99
C GLY A 418 20.60 -5.48 5.23
N ARG A 419 21.26 -6.48 4.63
CA ARG A 419 22.72 -6.63 4.72
C ARG A 419 23.49 -5.52 4.01
N VAL A 420 23.04 -5.06 2.84
CA VAL A 420 23.70 -3.97 2.10
C VAL A 420 23.57 -2.65 2.84
N LEU A 421 22.38 -2.33 3.37
CA LEU A 421 22.17 -1.14 4.20
C LEU A 421 22.99 -1.21 5.48
N LEU A 422 22.98 -2.36 6.18
CA LEU A 422 23.81 -2.56 7.38
C LEU A 422 25.30 -2.37 7.06
N ASN A 423 25.79 -2.95 5.96
CA ASN A 423 27.19 -2.79 5.54
C ASN A 423 27.51 -1.33 5.16
N GLN A 424 26.59 -0.61 4.52
CA GLN A 424 26.75 0.82 4.23
C GLN A 424 26.79 1.64 5.52
N PHE A 425 25.88 1.40 6.47
CA PHE A 425 25.88 2.05 7.78
C PHE A 425 27.16 1.75 8.57
N VAL A 426 27.61 0.50 8.60
CA VAL A 426 28.87 0.10 9.24
C VAL A 426 30.06 0.76 8.54
N SER A 427 30.10 0.81 7.21
CA SER A 427 31.19 1.46 6.47
C SER A 427 31.22 2.97 6.67
N ALA A 428 30.05 3.63 6.77
CA ALA A 428 29.94 5.06 7.05
C ALA A 428 30.31 5.38 8.50
N ALA A 429 29.92 4.52 9.45
CA ALA A 429 30.32 4.65 10.85
C ALA A 429 31.83 4.45 11.03
N VAL A 430 32.42 3.46 10.34
CA VAL A 430 33.86 3.22 10.35
C VAL A 430 34.60 4.40 9.71
N SER A 431 34.15 4.93 8.57
CA SER A 431 34.81 6.07 7.94
C SER A 431 34.77 7.33 8.82
N ALA A 432 33.64 7.59 9.49
CA ALA A 432 33.46 8.69 10.44
C ALA A 432 34.31 8.56 11.72
N MET A 433 34.65 7.32 12.12
CA MET A 433 35.60 7.08 13.22
C MET A 433 37.05 7.24 12.76
N THR A 434 37.40 6.80 11.55
CA THR A 434 38.76 6.93 11.02
C THR A 434 39.16 8.38 10.71
N THR A 435 38.22 9.24 10.33
CA THR A 435 38.50 10.67 10.09
C THR A 435 38.84 11.44 11.37
N LYS A 436 38.46 10.94 12.55
CA LYS A 436 38.82 11.53 13.85
C LYS A 436 40.19 11.08 14.40
N CYS A 437 40.82 10.07 13.80
CA CYS A 437 42.14 9.57 14.23
C CYS A 437 43.31 10.16 13.41
N GLY A 438 43.05 10.92 12.34
CA GLY A 438 44.08 11.48 11.46
C GLY A 438 44.55 12.90 11.81
N THR A 439 44.01 13.50 12.87
CA THR A 439 44.41 14.83 13.36
C THR A 439 44.85 14.70 14.82
N SER A 440 46.01 14.09 15.04
CA SER A 440 46.77 14.20 16.29
C SER A 440 48.19 14.56 15.95
#